data_AF-A0A3D3RAX7-F1
#
_entry.id   AF-A0A3D3RAX7-F1
#
_cell.length_a   1.000
_cell.length_b   1.000
_cell.length_c   1.000
_cell.angle_alpha   90.00
_cell.angle_beta   90.00
_cell.angle_gamma   90.00
#
_symmetry.space_group_name_H-M   'P 1'
#
loop_
_entity.id
_entity.type
_entity.pdbx_description
1 polymer ?
#
loop_
_entity_poly.entity_id
_entity_poly.type
_entity_poly.pdbx_seq_one_letter_code
_entity_poly.pdbx_strand_id
1 'polypeptide(L)'
;IQKHTLVYTVVLAMIFTILFDLSRIASLGAIFYIIMDIAIHWGVFRYLRKEVSASATILITAMLLDVIVLIAFIIVKAQSDPLVIMIALPGLLLIFLGEWLFLRNQKQE
;
A
#
# COMPACT_ATOMS: atom_id res chain seq x y z
N ILE A 1 -16.21 -18.67 -13.31
CA ILE A 1 -15.88 -17.29 -12.85
C ILE A 1 -14.47 -17.22 -12.25
N GLN A 2 -14.06 -18.10 -11.31
CA GLN A 2 -12.66 -18.16 -10.78
C GLN A 2 -11.56 -18.27 -11.85
N LYS A 3 -11.77 -19.05 -12.91
CA LYS A 3 -10.78 -19.18 -14.01
C LYS A 3 -10.51 -17.85 -14.71
N HIS A 4 -11.52 -16.99 -14.86
CA HIS A 4 -11.35 -15.70 -15.53
C HIS A 4 -10.59 -14.70 -14.67
N THR A 5 -10.83 -14.67 -13.35
CA THR A 5 -10.06 -13.83 -12.42
C THR A 5 -8.58 -14.20 -12.44
N LEU A 6 -8.26 -15.50 -12.38
CA LEU A 6 -6.87 -15.96 -12.47
C LEU A 6 -6.23 -15.58 -13.81
N VAL A 7 -6.94 -15.75 -14.92
CA VAL A 7 -6.45 -15.35 -16.24
C VAL A 7 -6.18 -13.84 -16.29
N TYR A 8 -7.08 -13.00 -15.78
CA TYR A 8 -6.86 -11.56 -15.75
C TYR A 8 -5.65 -11.16 -14.90
N THR A 9 -5.49 -11.74 -13.71
CA THR A 9 -4.35 -11.44 -12.83
C THR A 9 -3.03 -11.86 -13.48
N VAL A 10 -2.97 -13.04 -14.09
CA VAL A 10 -1.76 -13.54 -14.75
C VAL A 10 -1.42 -12.73 -16.00
N VAL A 11 -2.42 -12.38 -16.82
CA VAL A 11 -2.21 -11.51 -18.00
C VAL A 11 -1.70 -10.14 -17.58
N LEU A 12 -2.26 -9.53 -16.53
CA LEU A 12 -1.79 -8.25 -16.00
C LEU A 12 -0.35 -8.37 -15.48
N ALA A 13 -0.02 -9.43 -14.75
CA ALA A 13 1.33 -9.68 -14.25
C ALA A 13 2.36 -9.88 -15.38
N MET A 14 1.97 -10.55 -16.47
CA MET A 14 2.82 -10.70 -17.66
C MET A 14 3.03 -9.36 -18.37
N ILE A 15 1.97 -8.56 -18.54
CA ILE A 15 2.09 -7.21 -19.10
C ILE A 15 3.03 -6.36 -18.24
N PHE A 16 2.87 -6.40 -16.92
CA PHE A 16 3.78 -5.69 -16.02
C PHE A 16 5.22 -6.19 -16.16
N THR A 17 5.46 -7.50 -16.22
CA THR A 17 6.81 -8.06 -16.40
C THR A 17 7.49 -7.62 -17.70
N ILE A 18 6.73 -7.44 -18.78
CA ILE A 18 7.29 -7.01 -20.07
C ILE A 18 7.58 -5.51 -20.07
N LEU A 19 6.76 -4.70 -19.38
CA LEU A 19 6.91 -3.25 -19.33
C LEU A 19 7.85 -2.77 -18.22
N PHE A 20 8.02 -3.58 -17.16
CA PHE A 20 8.74 -3.24 -15.96
C PHE A 20 9.77 -4.32 -15.63
N ASP A 21 11.03 -3.89 -15.42
CA ASP A 21 12.06 -4.77 -14.88
C ASP A 21 11.66 -5.32 -13.50
N LEU A 22 12.14 -6.52 -13.16
CA LEU A 22 11.82 -7.22 -11.91
C LEU A 22 11.97 -6.34 -10.65
N SER A 23 13.01 -5.50 -10.61
CA SER A 23 13.25 -4.56 -9.51
C SER A 23 12.12 -3.55 -9.32
N ARG A 24 11.50 -3.10 -10.42
CA ARG A 24 10.41 -2.11 -10.40
C ARG A 24 9.13 -2.72 -9.88
N ILE A 25 8.81 -3.94 -10.31
CA ILE A 25 7.63 -4.70 -9.85
C ILE A 25 7.75 -5.00 -8.36
N ALA A 26 8.92 -5.43 -7.90
CA ALA A 26 9.17 -5.67 -6.48
C ALA A 26 9.01 -4.38 -5.65
N SER A 27 9.48 -3.25 -6.18
CA SER A 27 9.36 -1.96 -5.49
C SER A 27 7.91 -1.46 -5.42
N LEU A 28 7.15 -1.63 -6.50
CA LEU A 28 5.74 -1.28 -6.53
C LEU A 28 4.94 -2.16 -5.55
N GLY A 29 5.20 -3.47 -5.53
CA GLY A 29 4.61 -4.40 -4.57
C GLY A 29 4.94 -4.05 -3.12
N ALA A 30 6.19 -3.69 -2.81
CA ALA A 30 6.61 -3.28 -1.48
C ALA A 30 5.87 -2.01 -1.01
N ILE A 31 5.73 -1.01 -1.89
CA ILE A 31 4.97 0.22 -1.59
C ILE A 31 3.51 -0.12 -1.28
N PHE A 32 2.86 -0.93 -2.13
CA PHE A 32 1.47 -1.33 -1.90
C PHE A 32 1.30 -2.12 -0.60
N TYR A 33 2.26 -2.98 -0.25
CA TYR A 33 2.20 -3.76 0.98
C TYR A 33 2.32 -2.87 2.22
N ILE A 34 3.28 -1.93 2.23
CA ILE A 34 3.45 -1.01 3.37
C ILE A 34 2.23 -0.08 3.52
N ILE A 35 1.64 0.39 2.41
CA ILE A 35 0.41 1.18 2.47
C ILE A 35 -0.74 0.34 3.05
N MET A 36 -0.88 -0.91 2.61
CA MET A 36 -1.88 -1.83 3.15
C MET A 36 -1.70 -2.05 4.65
N ASP A 37 -0.46 -2.24 5.13
CA ASP A 37 -0.16 -2.42 6.55
C ASP A 37 -0.58 -1.19 7.36
N ILE A 38 -0.27 0.03 6.89
CA ILE A 38 -0.69 1.29 7.53
C ILE A 38 -2.23 1.38 7.58
N ALA A 39 -2.92 1.04 6.49
CA ALA A 39 -4.38 1.07 6.41
C ALA A 39 -5.02 0.05 7.38
N ILE A 40 -4.47 -1.17 7.47
CA ILE A 40 -4.92 -2.20 8.40
C ILE A 40 -4.67 -1.74 9.84
N HIS A 41 -3.48 -1.25 10.16
CA HIS A 41 -3.15 -0.74 11.49
C HIS A 41 -4.08 0.41 11.90
N TRP A 42 -4.40 1.33 10.97
CA TRP A 42 -5.35 2.40 11.22
C TRP A 42 -6.78 1.89 11.45
N GLY A 43 -7.25 0.97 10.61
CA GLY A 43 -8.56 0.33 10.75
C GLY A 43 -8.70 -0.40 12.09
N VAL A 44 -7.67 -1.14 12.49
CA VAL A 44 -7.62 -1.84 13.78
C VAL A 44 -7.61 -0.86 14.95
N PHE A 45 -6.81 0.20 14.87
CA PHE A 45 -6.75 1.23 15.92
C PHE A 45 -8.08 1.97 16.09
N ARG A 46 -8.80 2.25 14.99
CA ARG A 46 -10.05 3.03 14.98
C ARG A 46 -11.28 2.20 15.37
N TYR A 47 -11.44 0.98 14.83
CA TYR A 47 -12.69 0.20 14.95
C TYR A 47 -12.54 -1.07 15.79
N LEU A 48 -11.40 -1.76 15.69
CA LEU A 48 -11.21 -3.09 16.29
C LEU A 48 -10.49 -3.06 17.66
N ARG A 49 -10.13 -1.87 18.17
CA ARG A 49 -9.41 -1.71 19.43
C ARG A 49 -10.11 -2.38 20.63
N LYS A 50 -11.44 -2.42 20.63
CA LYS A 50 -12.24 -3.03 21.71
C LYS A 50 -12.44 -4.54 21.57
N GLU A 51 -12.42 -5.09 20.36
CA GLU A 51 -12.67 -6.52 20.13
C GLU A 51 -11.39 -7.35 20.15
N VAL A 52 -10.29 -6.81 19.65
CA VAL A 52 -9.04 -7.57 19.48
C VAL A 52 -8.13 -7.48 20.73
N SER A 53 -8.53 -6.71 21.75
CA SER A 53 -7.70 -6.46 22.95
C SER A 53 -6.27 -5.96 22.61
N ALA A 54 -6.11 -5.37 21.43
CA ALA A 54 -4.81 -5.09 20.87
C ALA A 54 -4.15 -3.95 21.67
N SER A 55 -2.90 -4.17 22.09
CA SER A 55 -2.08 -3.15 22.72
C SER A 55 -1.92 -1.98 21.77
N ALA A 56 -2.56 -0.85 22.10
CA ALA A 56 -2.49 0.38 21.31
C ALA A 56 -1.05 0.84 21.11
N THR A 57 -0.17 0.55 22.07
CA THR A 57 1.26 0.85 21.98
C THR A 57 1.92 0.08 20.85
N ILE A 58 1.63 -1.22 20.68
CA ILE A 58 2.20 -2.05 19.62
C ILE A 58 1.74 -1.55 18.23
N LEU A 59 0.45 -1.24 18.09
CA LEU A 59 -0.11 -0.70 16.84
C LEU A 59 0.53 0.64 16.45
N ILE A 60 0.70 1.56 17.40
CA ILE A 60 1.33 2.85 17.13
C ILE A 60 2.80 2.65 16.74
N THR A 61 3.54 1.77 17.42
CA THR A 61 4.93 1.48 17.05
C THR A 61 5.07 0.81 15.69
N ALA A 62 4.16 -0.10 15.33
CA ALA A 62 4.15 -0.76 14.02
C ALA A 62 3.89 0.26 12.91
N MET A 63 2.84 1.09 13.07
CA MET A 63 2.53 2.16 12.11
C MET A 63 3.69 3.15 11.95
N LEU A 64 4.39 3.51 13.03
CA LEU A 64 5.59 4.35 12.96
C LEU A 64 6.71 3.67 12.17
N LEU A 65 6.96 2.39 12.40
CA LEU A 65 7.96 1.62 11.66
C LEU A 65 7.61 1.54 10.17
N ASP A 66 6.35 1.28 9.83
CA ASP A 66 5.86 1.23 8.44
C ASP A 66 6.11 2.56 7.72
N VAL A 67 5.81 3.69 8.38
CA VAL A 67 6.05 5.03 7.82
C VAL A 67 7.54 5.30 7.64
N ILE A 68 8.39 4.92 8.60
CA ILE A 68 9.84 5.09 8.49
C ILE A 68 10.39 4.27 7.31
N VAL A 69 9.97 3.02 7.20
CA VAL A 69 10.37 2.11 6.11
C VAL A 69 9.89 2.66 4.77
N LEU A 70 8.65 3.15 4.68
CA LEU A 70 8.09 3.74 3.45
C LEU A 70 8.91 4.95 3.00
N ILE A 71 9.21 5.88 3.90
CA ILE A 71 9.99 7.08 3.59
C ILE A 71 11.40 6.71 3.13
N ALA A 72 12.09 5.84 3.86
CA ALA A 72 13.42 5.38 3.49
C ALA A 72 13.42 4.68 2.12
N PHE A 73 12.42 3.84 1.88
CA PHE A 73 12.26 3.12 0.62
C PHE A 73 12.05 4.05 -0.57
N ILE A 74 11.20 5.08 -0.42
CA ILE A 74 10.96 6.10 -1.45
C ILE A 74 12.26 6.86 -1.77
N ILE A 75 13.02 7.27 -0.75
CA ILE A 75 14.28 8.02 -0.95
C ILE A 75 15.30 7.18 -1.72
N VAL A 76 15.49 5.92 -1.31
CA VAL A 76 16.44 5.00 -1.98
C VAL A 76 16.02 4.75 -3.43
N LYS A 77 14.71 4.60 -3.69
CA LYS A 77 14.21 4.38 -5.03
C LYS A 77 14.27 5.63 -5.91
N ALA A 78 14.14 6.82 -5.32
CA ALA A 78 14.27 8.09 -6.01
C ALA A 78 15.65 8.28 -6.63
N GLN A 79 16.68 7.84 -5.91
CA GLN A 79 18.07 7.98 -6.36
C GLN A 79 18.47 6.92 -7.39
N SER A 80 17.90 5.72 -7.30
CA SER A 80 18.32 4.58 -8.12
C SER A 80 17.55 4.42 -9.43
N ASP A 81 16.25 4.72 -9.45
CA ASP A 81 15.40 4.46 -10.62
C ASP A 81 14.19 5.40 -10.67
N PRO A 82 14.36 6.64 -11.18
CA PRO A 82 13.34 7.70 -11.15
C PRO A 82 12.01 7.31 -11.84
N LEU A 83 12.08 6.37 -12.80
CA LEU A 83 10.91 5.85 -13.52
C LEU A 83 9.92 5.13 -12.59
N VAL A 84 10.41 4.48 -11.53
CA VAL A 84 9.55 3.81 -10.55
C VAL A 84 8.73 4.82 -9.79
N ILE A 85 9.33 5.95 -9.42
CA ILE A 85 8.61 7.02 -8.73
C ILE A 85 7.55 7.63 -9.62
N MET A 86 7.86 7.87 -10.89
CA MET A 86 6.89 8.46 -11.83
C MET A 86 5.62 7.61 -12.01
N ILE A 87 5.73 6.29 -11.84
CA ILE A 87 4.61 5.34 -12.00
C ILE A 87 3.98 4.97 -10.64
N ALA A 88 4.75 5.01 -9.55
CA ALA A 88 4.23 4.84 -8.20
C ALA A 88 3.48 6.08 -7.71
N LEU A 89 3.86 7.29 -8.10
CA LEU A 89 3.22 8.55 -7.66
C LEU A 89 1.72 8.59 -7.97
N PRO A 90 1.27 8.30 -9.21
CA PRO A 90 -0.15 8.27 -9.55
C PRO A 90 -0.90 7.19 -8.77
N GLY A 91 -0.30 6.01 -8.61
CA GLY A 91 -0.91 4.90 -7.85
C GLY A 91 -1.06 5.24 -6.37
N LEU A 92 -0.04 5.83 -5.77
CA LEU A 92 -0.05 6.28 -4.38
C LEU A 92 -1.05 7.43 -4.17
N LEU A 93 -1.09 8.40 -5.10
CA LEU A 93 -2.11 9.45 -5.10
C LEU A 93 -3.53 8.86 -5.18
N LEU A 94 -3.78 7.92 -6.10
CA LEU A 94 -5.09 7.29 -6.23
C LEU A 94 -5.53 6.56 -4.97
N ILE A 95 -4.62 5.82 -4.32
CA ILE A 95 -4.92 5.12 -3.07
C ILE A 95 -5.14 6.13 -1.94
N PHE A 96 -4.29 7.14 -1.83
CA PHE A 96 -4.42 8.17 -0.79
C PHE A 96 -5.71 8.99 -0.94
N LEU A 97 -6.10 9.37 -2.17
CA LEU A 97 -7.38 9.99 -2.45
C LEU A 97 -8.54 9.02 -2.18
N GLY A 98 -8.39 7.74 -2.52
CA GLY A 98 -9.36 6.69 -2.24
C GLY A 98 -9.62 6.52 -0.73
N GLU A 99 -8.56 6.39 0.05
CA GLU A 99 -8.62 6.37 1.52
C GLU A 99 -9.22 7.65 2.07
N TRP A 100 -8.80 8.83 1.59
CA TRP A 100 -9.32 10.11 2.07
C TRP A 100 -10.82 10.26 1.81
N LEU A 101 -11.29 9.91 0.61
CA LEU A 101 -12.70 9.93 0.26
C LEU A 101 -13.50 8.90 1.08
N PHE A 102 -12.97 7.69 1.25
CA PHE A 102 -13.62 6.63 2.01
C PHE A 102 -13.71 6.96 3.51
N LEU A 103 -12.64 7.47 4.11
CA LEU A 103 -12.59 7.90 5.51
C LEU A 103 -13.44 9.15 5.76
N ARG A 104 -13.55 10.06 4.79
CA ARG A 104 -14.45 11.23 4.88
C ARG A 104 -15.92 10.82 4.92
N ASN A 105 -16.29 9.74 4.23
CA ASN A 105 -17.65 9.22 4.20
C ASN A 105 -18.05 8.42 5.44
N GLN A 106 -17.11 8.11 6.34
CA GLN A 106 -17.33 7.41 7.61
C GLN A 106 -17.48 8.38 8.82
N LYS A 107 -17.52 9.69 8.57
CA LYS A 107 -17.75 10.73 9.60
C LYS A 107 -19.23 11.11 9.77
N GLN A 108 -20.13 10.35 9.16
CA GLN A 108 -21.57 10.49 9.31
C GLN A 108 -22.17 9.10 9.55
N GLU A 109 -22.04 8.59 10.77
CA GLU A 109 -23.11 8.03 11.61
C GLU A 109 -22.65 8.06 13.08
#